data_AF-A0A535ISI4-F1
#
_entry.id   AF-A0A535ISI4-F1
#
_cell.length_a   1.000
_cell.length_b   1.000
_cell.length_c   1.000
_cell.angle_alpha   90.00
_cell.angle_beta   90.00
_cell.angle_gamma   90.00
#
_symmetry.space_group_name_H-M   'P 1'
#
loop_
_entity.id
_entity.type
_entity.pdbx_description
1 polymer ?
#
loop_
_entity_poly.entity_id
_entity_poly.type
_entity_poly.pdbx_seq_one_letter_code
_entity_poly.pdbx_strand_id
1 'polypeptide(L)'
;MECSEPGAIRDEELLAYLAGEKVRPFVEQHIARCQRCAAQLADYERIELVLTSKLFRFDCPPSHVLGEYQLGMLSKELTAAVDNHLSLCSLCSAEVATLAEFLENDQARTEPVAVPGIPVQTSSPNNNHSSVPSAKSVLDHLQNTANAGVRRIIATLLPPQPRLAYQRDTTQVGLWPRSYSAEDVSISIQVEREASRRDTLQLIGFVTRQHEALQSLQGTQVQLIPQDVSHAAMPFTQHIDELGNFVFSSIAPATYALELQFPWSTIVVDQLPVTLQD
;
A
#
# COMPACT_ATOMS: atom_id res chain seq x y z
N MET A 1 28.67 -2.92 -25.76
CA MET A 1 28.91 -4.35 -26.06
C MET A 1 28.12 -4.71 -27.31
N GLU A 2 28.70 -5.46 -28.23
CA GLU A 2 28.09 -5.84 -29.51
C GLU A 2 27.35 -7.18 -29.37
N CYS A 3 26.32 -7.40 -30.20
CA CYS A 3 25.62 -8.68 -30.26
C CYS A 3 26.59 -9.76 -30.78
N SER A 4 26.48 -11.00 -30.29
CA SER A 4 27.30 -12.11 -30.76
C SER A 4 27.00 -12.48 -32.21
N GLU A 5 25.78 -12.23 -32.70
CA GLU A 5 25.37 -12.44 -34.09
C GLU A 5 24.44 -11.28 -34.52
N PRO A 6 25.00 -10.11 -34.85
CA PRO A 6 24.20 -8.93 -35.17
C PRO A 6 23.33 -9.20 -36.42
N GLY A 7 22.03 -8.92 -36.31
CA GLY A 7 21.05 -9.12 -37.40
C GLY A 7 20.42 -10.51 -37.47
N ALA A 8 20.80 -11.45 -36.60
CA ALA A 8 20.22 -12.79 -36.57
C ALA A 8 18.81 -12.82 -35.95
N ILE A 9 18.53 -11.88 -35.03
CA ILE A 9 17.21 -11.64 -34.46
C ILE A 9 16.75 -10.22 -34.82
N ARG A 10 15.50 -10.09 -35.23
CA ARG A 10 14.84 -8.80 -35.49
C ARG A 10 14.11 -8.32 -34.25
N ASP A 11 13.99 -7.01 -34.05
CA ASP A 11 13.32 -6.45 -32.87
C ASP A 11 11.86 -6.95 -32.71
N GLU A 12 11.15 -7.13 -33.82
CA GLU A 12 9.81 -7.74 -33.87
C GLU A 12 9.76 -9.16 -33.27
N GLU A 13 10.83 -9.95 -33.41
CA GLU A 13 10.92 -11.29 -32.83
C GLU A 13 11.24 -11.25 -31.33
N LEU A 14 11.97 -10.23 -30.86
CA LEU A 14 12.15 -10.02 -29.42
C LEU A 14 10.82 -9.62 -28.76
N LEU A 15 10.05 -8.76 -29.42
CA LEU A 15 8.73 -8.33 -28.93
C LEU A 15 7.72 -9.49 -28.95
N ALA A 16 7.71 -10.30 -30.01
CA ALA A 16 6.88 -11.50 -30.08
C ALA A 16 7.25 -12.52 -28.98
N TYR A 17 8.54 -12.73 -28.74
CA TYR A 17 9.01 -13.57 -27.64
C TYR A 17 8.56 -13.04 -26.28
N LEU A 18 8.69 -11.72 -26.05
CA LEU A 18 8.23 -11.06 -24.83
C LEU A 18 6.72 -11.24 -24.60
N ALA A 19 5.91 -11.10 -25.64
CA ALA A 19 4.46 -11.28 -25.60
C ALA A 19 4.01 -12.76 -25.42
N GLY A 20 4.97 -13.70 -25.32
CA GLY A 20 4.68 -15.13 -25.21
C GLY A 20 4.19 -15.77 -26.52
N GLU A 21 4.40 -15.10 -27.66
CA GLU A 21 4.06 -15.63 -28.97
C GLU A 21 5.07 -16.69 -29.43
N LYS A 22 4.68 -17.52 -30.41
CA LYS A 22 5.55 -18.54 -30.96
C LYS A 22 6.65 -17.92 -31.83
N VAL A 23 7.89 -17.99 -31.37
CA VAL A 23 9.08 -17.55 -32.11
C VAL A 23 9.93 -18.73 -32.60
N ARG A 24 10.93 -18.44 -33.44
CA ARG A 24 11.88 -19.46 -33.90
C ARG A 24 12.71 -19.96 -32.70
N PRO A 25 12.99 -21.26 -32.56
CA PRO A 25 13.79 -21.82 -31.44
C PRO A 25 15.19 -21.20 -31.30
N PHE A 26 15.70 -20.64 -32.40
CA PHE A 26 16.95 -19.89 -32.43
C PHE A 26 16.92 -18.63 -31.55
N VAL A 27 15.79 -17.92 -31.50
CA VAL A 27 15.62 -16.67 -30.73
C VAL A 27 15.78 -16.94 -29.24
N GLU A 28 15.08 -17.97 -28.73
CA GLU A 28 15.17 -18.39 -27.33
C GLU A 28 16.61 -18.77 -26.95
N GLN A 29 17.26 -19.56 -27.81
CA GLN A 29 18.61 -20.04 -27.59
C GLN A 29 19.64 -18.90 -27.63
N HIS A 30 19.44 -17.91 -28.49
CA HIS A 30 20.32 -16.76 -28.62
C HIS A 30 20.12 -15.77 -27.46
N ILE A 31 18.89 -15.48 -27.02
CA ILE A 31 18.63 -14.66 -25.83
C ILE A 31 19.30 -15.26 -24.60
N ALA A 32 19.27 -16.58 -24.44
CA ALA A 32 19.93 -17.28 -23.33
C ALA A 32 21.48 -17.18 -23.35
N ARG A 33 22.09 -16.90 -24.51
CA ARG A 33 23.55 -16.85 -24.68
C ARG A 33 24.10 -15.43 -24.83
N CYS A 34 23.32 -14.51 -25.39
CA CYS A 34 23.76 -13.16 -25.71
C CYS A 34 23.30 -12.15 -24.67
N GLN A 35 24.24 -11.65 -23.86
CA GLN A 35 23.94 -10.66 -22.81
C GLN A 35 23.35 -9.35 -23.35
N ARG A 36 23.71 -8.93 -24.58
CA ARG A 36 23.15 -7.71 -25.19
C ARG A 36 21.67 -7.88 -25.51
N CYS A 37 21.30 -8.98 -26.17
CA CYS A 37 19.91 -9.24 -26.54
C CYS A 37 19.04 -9.53 -25.30
N ALA A 38 19.60 -10.18 -24.28
CA ALA A 38 18.94 -10.31 -22.98
C ALA A 38 18.71 -8.95 -22.29
N ALA A 39 19.69 -8.06 -22.31
CA ALA A 39 19.52 -6.70 -21.78
C ALA A 39 18.48 -5.88 -22.56
N GLN A 40 18.48 -6.00 -23.89
CA GLN A 40 17.48 -5.34 -24.75
C GLN A 40 16.05 -5.85 -24.47
N LEU A 41 15.89 -7.15 -24.23
CA LEU A 41 14.61 -7.73 -23.83
C LEU A 41 14.15 -7.18 -22.46
N ALA A 42 15.05 -7.11 -21.48
CA ALA A 42 14.75 -6.54 -20.16
C ALA A 42 14.39 -5.04 -20.23
N ASP A 43 14.94 -4.30 -21.19
CA ASP A 43 14.56 -2.91 -21.43
C ASP A 43 13.14 -2.80 -22.02
N TYR A 44 12.75 -3.69 -22.93
CA TYR A 44 11.38 -3.77 -23.45
C TYR A 44 10.37 -4.17 -22.37
N GLU A 45 10.68 -5.16 -21.53
CA GLU A 45 9.89 -5.54 -20.35
C GLU A 45 9.65 -4.34 -19.42
N ARG A 46 10.71 -3.58 -19.13
CA ARG A 46 10.62 -2.41 -18.26
C ARG A 46 9.69 -1.35 -18.85
N ILE A 47 9.80 -1.10 -20.15
CA ILE A 47 8.94 -0.13 -20.84
C ILE A 47 7.49 -0.60 -20.86
N GLU A 48 7.24 -1.88 -21.17
CA GLU A 48 5.89 -2.47 -21.16
C GLU A 48 5.25 -2.35 -19.78
N LEU A 49 5.98 -2.67 -18.70
CA LEU A 49 5.49 -2.56 -17.33
C LEU A 49 5.15 -1.11 -16.96
N VAL A 50 6.01 -0.15 -17.34
CA VAL A 50 5.78 1.29 -17.10
C VAL A 50 4.59 1.81 -17.91
N LEU A 51 4.45 1.41 -19.17
CA LEU A 51 3.35 1.84 -20.02
C LEU A 51 2.03 1.21 -19.58
N THR A 52 2.03 -0.09 -19.30
CA THR A 52 0.85 -0.79 -18.81
C THR A 52 0.39 -0.21 -17.48
N SER A 53 1.29 0.00 -16.51
CA SER A 53 0.92 0.61 -15.22
C SER A 53 0.38 2.04 -15.35
N LYS A 54 0.76 2.80 -16.38
CA LYS A 54 0.29 4.18 -16.59
C LYS A 54 -0.96 4.30 -17.47
N LEU A 55 -1.14 3.37 -18.39
CA LEU A 55 -2.18 3.44 -19.42
C LEU A 55 -3.32 2.45 -19.17
N PHE A 56 -3.09 1.40 -18.37
CA PHE A 56 -4.14 0.50 -17.95
C PHE A 56 -5.15 1.26 -17.09
N ARG A 57 -6.42 1.25 -17.52
CA ARG A 57 -7.54 1.93 -16.85
C ARG A 57 -7.42 3.45 -16.75
N PHE A 58 -6.66 4.09 -17.64
CA PHE A 58 -6.39 5.53 -17.61
C PHE A 58 -7.67 6.41 -17.55
N ASP A 59 -8.70 6.06 -18.33
CA ASP A 59 -10.00 6.77 -18.31
C ASP A 59 -11.11 5.98 -17.58
N CYS A 60 -10.75 4.93 -16.84
CA CYS A 60 -11.72 4.09 -16.14
C CYS A 60 -12.03 4.64 -14.74
N PRO A 61 -13.26 4.47 -14.24
CA PRO A 61 -13.60 4.74 -12.85
C PRO A 61 -12.69 3.92 -11.91
N PRO A 62 -12.30 4.50 -10.77
CA PRO A 62 -11.54 3.77 -9.76
C PRO A 62 -12.40 2.64 -9.18
N SER A 63 -11.76 1.57 -8.72
CA SER A 63 -12.43 0.34 -8.26
C SER A 63 -13.44 0.57 -7.12
N HIS A 64 -13.15 1.50 -6.20
CA HIS A 64 -14.10 1.83 -5.11
C HIS A 64 -15.41 2.42 -5.64
N VAL A 65 -15.37 3.27 -6.68
CA VAL A 65 -16.58 3.85 -7.30
C VAL A 65 -17.42 2.75 -7.95
N LEU A 66 -16.79 1.74 -8.57
CA LEU A 66 -17.52 0.59 -9.12
C LEU A 66 -18.17 -0.26 -8.02
N GLY A 67 -17.52 -0.37 -6.86
CA GLY A 67 -18.11 -1.02 -5.68
C GLY A 67 -19.30 -0.26 -5.11
N GLU A 68 -19.17 1.05 -4.94
CA GLU A 68 -20.28 1.91 -4.49
C GLU A 68 -21.44 1.95 -5.49
N TYR A 69 -21.13 1.90 -6.79
CA TYR A 69 -22.12 1.75 -7.85
C TYR A 69 -22.92 0.46 -7.67
N GLN A 70 -22.24 -0.68 -7.48
CA GLN A 70 -22.88 -1.98 -7.31
C GLN A 70 -23.73 -2.05 -6.03
N LEU A 71 -23.30 -1.35 -4.97
CA LEU A 71 -24.03 -1.26 -3.70
C LEU A 71 -25.14 -0.19 -3.71
N GLY A 72 -25.30 0.54 -4.82
CA GLY A 72 -26.32 1.59 -4.95
C GLY A 72 -26.08 2.82 -4.07
N MET A 73 -24.84 3.08 -3.66
CA MET A 73 -24.45 4.15 -2.72
C MET A 73 -24.03 5.46 -3.41
N LEU A 74 -23.90 5.46 -4.74
CA LEU A 74 -23.52 6.64 -5.51
C LEU A 74 -24.65 7.69 -5.62
N SER A 75 -24.26 8.95 -5.79
CA SER A 75 -25.19 10.00 -6.18
C SER A 75 -25.73 9.78 -7.60
N LYS A 76 -26.93 10.27 -7.89
CA LYS A 76 -27.58 10.11 -9.21
C LYS A 76 -26.71 10.59 -10.39
N GLU A 77 -25.91 11.62 -10.18
CA GLU A 77 -25.00 12.18 -11.18
C GLU A 77 -23.82 11.24 -11.46
N LEU A 78 -23.22 10.69 -10.40
CA LEU A 78 -22.12 9.71 -10.53
C LEU A 78 -22.59 8.38 -11.10
N THR A 79 -23.79 7.91 -10.71
CA THR A 79 -24.39 6.70 -11.29
C THR A 79 -24.52 6.82 -12.81
N ALA A 80 -25.02 7.95 -13.32
CA ALA A 80 -25.17 8.17 -14.76
C ALA A 80 -23.82 8.22 -15.50
N ALA A 81 -22.78 8.77 -14.86
CA ALA A 81 -21.43 8.80 -15.43
C ALA A 81 -20.82 7.38 -15.51
N VAL A 82 -21.02 6.57 -14.47
CA VAL A 82 -20.58 5.17 -14.44
C VAL A 82 -21.35 4.34 -15.46
N ASP A 83 -22.68 4.47 -15.54
CA ASP A 83 -23.51 3.79 -16.55
C ASP A 83 -23.02 4.08 -17.98
N ASN A 84 -22.74 5.35 -18.27
CA ASN A 84 -22.21 5.73 -19.58
C ASN A 84 -20.85 5.07 -19.84
N HIS A 85 -19.95 5.07 -18.85
CA HIS A 85 -18.65 4.42 -18.98
C HIS A 85 -18.76 2.90 -19.17
N LEU A 86 -19.63 2.21 -18.41
CA LEU A 86 -19.85 0.77 -18.52
C LEU A 86 -20.41 0.36 -19.89
N SER A 87 -21.16 1.24 -20.56
CA SER A 87 -21.63 1.00 -21.92
C SER A 87 -20.51 1.05 -22.99
N LEU A 88 -19.38 1.68 -22.67
CA LEU A 88 -18.25 1.90 -23.59
C LEU A 88 -17.03 1.03 -23.26
N CYS A 89 -16.86 0.64 -22.00
CA CYS A 89 -15.66 -0.05 -21.51
C CYS A 89 -15.96 -1.50 -21.11
N SER A 90 -15.50 -2.46 -21.92
CA SER A 90 -15.67 -3.89 -21.65
C SER A 90 -14.94 -4.35 -20.39
N LEU A 91 -13.77 -3.77 -20.07
CA LEU A 91 -13.00 -4.12 -18.87
C LEU A 91 -13.78 -3.81 -17.59
N CYS A 92 -14.31 -2.59 -17.46
CA CYS A 92 -15.10 -2.22 -16.28
C CYS A 92 -16.45 -2.95 -16.22
N SER A 93 -17.07 -3.27 -17.37
CA SER A 93 -18.27 -4.11 -17.39
C SER A 93 -18.00 -5.52 -16.83
N ALA A 94 -16.85 -6.11 -17.18
CA ALA A 94 -16.44 -7.41 -16.65
C ALA A 94 -16.14 -7.34 -15.15
N GLU A 95 -15.45 -6.29 -14.69
CA GLU A 95 -15.16 -6.06 -13.27
C GLU A 95 -16.44 -5.96 -12.42
N VAL A 96 -17.44 -5.19 -12.87
CA VAL A 96 -18.73 -5.08 -12.18
C VAL A 96 -19.49 -6.40 -12.19
N ALA A 97 -19.47 -7.15 -13.29
CA ALA A 97 -20.11 -8.47 -13.36
C ALA A 97 -19.47 -9.47 -12.38
N THR A 98 -18.14 -9.51 -12.30
CA THR A 98 -17.42 -10.35 -11.32
C THR A 98 -17.75 -9.93 -9.88
N LEU A 99 -17.82 -8.63 -9.62
CA LEU A 99 -18.18 -8.13 -8.28
C LEU A 99 -19.62 -8.50 -7.91
N ALA A 100 -20.55 -8.42 -8.85
CA ALA A 100 -21.94 -8.84 -8.66
C ALA A 100 -22.03 -10.33 -8.28
N GLU A 101 -21.35 -11.20 -9.04
CA GLU A 101 -21.30 -12.63 -8.77
C GLU A 101 -20.69 -12.94 -7.38
N PHE A 102 -19.66 -12.21 -6.98
CA PHE A 102 -19.07 -12.36 -5.65
C PHE A 102 -20.06 -12.02 -4.52
N LEU A 103 -20.77 -10.88 -4.64
CA LEU A 103 -21.74 -10.44 -3.64
C LEU A 103 -22.94 -11.39 -3.53
N GLU A 104 -23.43 -11.92 -4.65
CA GLU A 104 -24.49 -12.92 -4.65
C GLU A 104 -24.08 -14.21 -3.94
N ASN A 105 -22.83 -14.65 -4.15
CA ASN A 105 -22.28 -15.84 -3.50
C ASN A 105 -22.05 -15.66 -1.99
N ASP A 106 -21.71 -14.44 -1.53
CA ASP A 106 -21.52 -14.15 -0.11
C ASP A 106 -22.86 -14.07 0.64
N GLN A 107 -23.87 -13.44 0.04
CA GLN A 107 -25.23 -13.40 0.59
C GLN A 107 -25.85 -14.79 0.75
N ALA A 108 -25.53 -15.72 -0.17
CA ALA A 108 -25.96 -17.12 -0.07
C ALA A 108 -25.25 -17.90 1.05
N ARG A 109 -24.10 -17.44 1.55
CA ARG A 109 -23.35 -18.07 2.65
C ARG A 109 -23.75 -17.55 4.03
N THR A 110 -24.37 -16.37 4.10
CA THR A 110 -24.95 -15.81 5.32
C THR A 110 -26.35 -16.37 5.63
N GLU A 111 -26.49 -17.70 5.73
CA GLU A 111 -27.58 -18.26 6.54
C GLU A 111 -27.21 -18.09 8.04
N PRO A 112 -28.17 -17.73 8.91
CA PRO A 112 -27.87 -17.38 10.29
C PRO A 112 -27.42 -18.61 11.08
N VAL A 113 -26.13 -18.69 11.38
CA VAL A 113 -25.62 -19.57 12.43
C VAL A 113 -26.15 -19.03 13.77
N ALA A 114 -27.22 -19.66 14.27
CA ALA A 114 -27.63 -19.51 15.65
C ALA A 114 -26.48 -20.01 16.55
N VAL A 115 -25.76 -19.08 17.18
CA VAL A 115 -24.65 -19.38 18.09
C VAL A 115 -25.23 -19.95 19.39
N PRO A 116 -25.00 -21.23 19.75
CA PRO A 116 -25.31 -21.74 21.07
C PRO A 116 -24.19 -21.29 22.03
N GLY A 117 -24.56 -20.68 23.16
CA GLY A 117 -23.64 -20.05 24.09
C GLY A 117 -22.50 -20.95 24.56
N ILE A 118 -21.27 -20.45 24.43
CA ILE A 118 -20.07 -21.06 25.01
C ILE A 118 -19.88 -20.47 26.41
N PRO A 119 -19.80 -21.30 27.48
CA PRO A 119 -19.55 -20.80 28.81
C PRO A 119 -18.08 -20.38 28.97
N VAL A 120 -17.88 -19.15 29.44
CA VAL A 120 -16.60 -18.60 29.88
C VAL A 120 -16.09 -19.42 31.07
N GLN A 121 -14.92 -20.05 30.93
CA GLN A 121 -14.18 -20.61 32.05
C GLN A 121 -12.97 -19.72 32.35
N THR A 122 -13.09 -19.00 33.45
CA THR A 122 -12.01 -18.33 34.16
C THR A 122 -11.13 -19.36 34.87
N SER A 123 -9.82 -19.35 34.65
CA SER A 123 -8.87 -20.04 35.53
C SER A 123 -7.51 -19.34 35.60
N SER A 124 -7.26 -18.78 36.78
CA SER A 124 -5.96 -18.57 37.44
C SER A 124 -6.09 -19.25 38.83
N PRO A 125 -5.03 -19.51 39.65
CA PRO A 125 -3.57 -19.35 39.48
C PRO A 125 -2.71 -20.58 39.95
N ASN A 126 -1.37 -20.43 39.88
CA ASN A 126 -0.30 -21.09 40.70
C ASN A 126 0.03 -22.58 40.41
N ASN A 127 1.27 -23.10 40.53
CA ASN A 127 2.54 -22.57 41.07
C ASN A 127 3.73 -23.43 40.57
N ASN A 128 4.88 -22.78 40.37
CA ASN A 128 6.28 -23.21 40.56
C ASN A 128 6.79 -24.59 40.11
N HIS A 129 7.77 -24.57 39.20
CA HIS A 129 9.03 -25.24 39.46
C HIS A 129 10.23 -24.39 38.98
N SER A 130 11.15 -24.21 39.91
CA SER A 130 12.40 -23.48 39.83
C SER A 130 13.50 -24.29 39.15
N SER A 131 14.32 -23.64 38.32
CA SER A 131 15.72 -24.03 38.10
C SER A 131 16.57 -22.77 37.87
N VAL A 132 17.72 -22.78 38.56
CA VAL A 132 18.63 -21.66 38.81
C VAL A 132 19.40 -21.27 37.54
N PRO A 133 19.60 -19.97 37.24
CA PRO A 133 20.38 -19.52 36.09
C PRO A 133 21.89 -19.56 36.39
N SER A 134 22.64 -20.27 35.54
CA SER A 134 24.10 -20.33 35.60
C SER A 134 24.70 -19.01 35.11
N ALA A 135 25.59 -18.43 35.92
CA ALA A 135 26.19 -17.09 35.80
C ALA A 135 27.20 -16.94 34.65
N LYS A 136 26.86 -17.39 33.44
CA LYS A 136 27.62 -17.16 32.20
C LYS A 136 26.80 -16.61 31.04
N SER A 137 25.49 -16.43 31.19
CA SER A 137 24.60 -15.94 30.11
C SER A 137 24.21 -14.46 30.24
N VAL A 138 24.58 -13.77 31.31
CA VAL A 138 24.15 -12.38 31.56
C VAL A 138 25.12 -11.35 30.96
N LEU A 139 26.37 -11.73 30.67
CA LEU A 139 27.35 -10.80 30.12
C LEU A 139 27.32 -10.70 28.58
N ASP A 140 26.96 -11.78 27.87
CA ASP A 140 26.76 -11.73 26.41
C ASP A 140 25.48 -10.98 26.03
N HIS A 141 24.43 -11.04 26.87
CA HIS A 141 23.19 -10.31 26.60
C HIS A 141 23.30 -8.80 26.86
N LEU A 142 24.25 -8.36 27.69
CA LEU A 142 24.50 -6.94 27.98
C LEU A 142 25.51 -6.30 27.01
N GLN A 143 26.30 -7.09 26.28
CA GLN A 143 27.18 -6.57 25.22
C GLN A 143 26.48 -6.44 23.87
N ASN A 144 25.37 -7.15 23.64
CA ASN A 144 24.55 -7.00 22.43
C ASN A 144 23.49 -5.89 22.52
N THR A 145 23.20 -5.38 23.72
CA THR A 145 22.29 -4.23 23.94
C THR A 145 22.97 -2.87 23.76
N ALA A 146 24.30 -2.83 23.62
CA ALA A 146 25.06 -1.59 23.47
C ALA A 146 25.38 -1.22 22.01
N ASN A 147 24.94 -2.01 21.02
CA ASN A 147 25.16 -1.73 19.59
C ASN A 147 23.99 -2.08 18.65
N ALA A 148 22.81 -2.42 19.17
CA ALA A 148 21.60 -2.50 18.34
C ALA A 148 20.98 -1.10 18.22
N GLY A 149 21.66 -0.19 17.52
CA GLY A 149 21.07 1.09 17.16
C GLY A 149 19.81 0.83 16.34
N VAL A 150 18.63 1.07 16.93
CA VAL A 150 17.37 1.19 16.17
C VAL A 150 17.63 2.26 15.12
N ARG A 151 17.69 1.85 13.85
CA ARG A 151 17.97 2.78 12.76
C ARG A 151 16.75 3.69 12.62
N ARG A 152 16.90 4.99 12.89
CA ARG A 152 15.86 6.00 12.62
C ARG A 152 15.99 6.42 11.16
N ILE A 153 15.02 6.05 10.33
CA ILE A 153 14.99 6.33 8.89
C ILE A 153 14.00 7.45 8.65
N ILE A 154 14.46 8.57 8.08
CA ILE A 154 13.58 9.69 7.76
C ILE A 154 12.92 9.41 6.41
N ALA A 155 11.59 9.39 6.40
CA ALA A 155 10.82 9.19 5.18
C ALA A 155 10.86 10.44 4.30
N THR A 156 11.16 10.26 3.03
CA THR A 156 11.23 11.35 2.05
C THR A 156 9.87 11.51 1.40
N LEU A 157 9.32 12.72 1.44
CA LEU A 157 8.10 13.06 0.71
C LEU A 157 8.38 12.93 -0.79
N LEU A 158 7.65 12.03 -1.45
CA LEU A 158 7.71 11.89 -2.89
C LEU A 158 6.90 13.02 -3.53
N PRO A 159 7.42 13.67 -4.59
CA PRO A 159 6.66 14.67 -5.32
C PRO A 159 5.37 14.01 -5.86
N PRO A 160 4.23 14.70 -5.82
CA PRO A 160 3.00 14.17 -6.40
C PRO A 160 3.28 13.88 -7.87
N GLN A 161 3.16 12.62 -8.29
CA GLN A 161 3.37 12.30 -9.69
C GLN A 161 2.31 13.03 -10.51
N PRO A 162 2.70 13.74 -11.59
CA PRO A 162 1.75 14.48 -12.41
C PRO A 162 0.73 13.50 -12.98
N ARG A 163 -0.50 13.55 -12.46
CA ARG A 163 -1.65 12.94 -13.11
C ARG A 163 -1.93 13.76 -14.36
N LEU A 164 -1.72 13.17 -15.54
CA LEU A 164 -2.14 13.76 -16.81
C LEU A 164 -3.66 13.61 -16.93
N ALA A 165 -4.44 14.32 -16.12
CA ALA A 165 -5.90 14.42 -16.29
C ALA A 165 -6.40 15.73 -15.67
N TYR A 166 -6.79 16.67 -16.53
CA TYR A 166 -7.74 17.78 -16.32
C TYR A 166 -7.98 18.26 -14.87
N GLN A 167 -6.94 18.73 -14.18
CA GLN A 167 -7.12 19.74 -13.14
C GLN A 167 -6.12 20.87 -13.38
N ARG A 168 -6.68 22.00 -13.81
CA ARG A 168 -5.98 23.26 -13.97
C ARG A 168 -5.74 23.86 -12.59
N ASP A 169 -4.78 23.32 -11.84
CA ASP A 169 -4.19 24.04 -10.71
C ASP A 169 -2.78 23.53 -10.40
N THR A 170 -1.81 23.92 -11.23
CA THR A 170 -0.41 23.49 -11.18
C THR A 170 0.42 24.23 -10.12
N THR A 171 -0.20 24.67 -9.03
CA THR A 171 0.49 25.48 -7.99
C THR A 171 0.30 25.02 -6.54
N GLN A 172 -0.35 23.88 -6.27
CA GLN A 172 -0.65 23.51 -4.89
C GLN A 172 0.32 22.45 -4.33
N VAL A 173 1.40 22.96 -3.72
CA VAL A 173 2.20 22.25 -2.70
C VAL A 173 1.28 22.00 -1.50
N GLY A 174 0.50 20.92 -1.50
CA GLY A 174 -0.43 20.68 -0.39
C GLY A 174 -1.45 19.56 -0.57
N LEU A 175 -1.80 19.20 -1.80
CA LEU A 175 -2.89 18.27 -2.08
C LEU A 175 -2.62 16.87 -1.53
N TRP A 176 -3.51 16.42 -0.65
CA TRP A 176 -3.64 15.03 -0.27
C TRP A 176 -4.14 14.20 -1.48
N PRO A 177 -3.76 12.92 -1.62
CA PRO A 177 -2.91 12.13 -0.72
C PRO A 177 -1.41 12.44 -0.89
N ARG A 178 -0.65 12.27 0.19
CA ARG A 178 0.81 12.44 0.22
C ARG A 178 1.49 11.09 0.35
N SER A 179 2.48 10.84 -0.50
CA SER A 179 3.26 9.61 -0.48
C SER A 179 4.66 9.86 0.04
N TYR A 180 5.12 9.01 0.93
CA TYR A 180 6.44 9.03 1.54
C TYR A 180 7.14 7.71 1.24
N SER A 181 8.45 7.76 1.04
CA SER A 181 9.28 6.57 0.87
C SER A 181 10.45 6.59 1.84
N ALA A 182 10.70 5.43 2.45
CA ALA A 182 11.81 5.17 3.35
C ALA A 182 12.35 3.76 3.07
N GLU A 183 13.54 3.66 2.47
CA GLU A 183 14.16 2.39 2.08
C GLU A 183 13.21 1.50 1.23
N ASP A 184 12.76 0.38 1.77
CA ASP A 184 11.84 -0.58 1.15
C ASP A 184 10.38 -0.33 1.51
N VAL A 185 10.07 0.68 2.33
CA VAL A 185 8.72 1.01 2.78
C VAL A 185 8.16 2.22 2.05
N SER A 186 6.91 2.11 1.60
CA SER A 186 6.13 3.19 1.02
C SER A 186 4.92 3.47 1.91
N ILE A 187 4.69 4.75 2.24
CA ILE A 187 3.62 5.20 3.12
C ILE A 187 2.78 6.20 2.34
N SER A 188 1.51 5.91 2.11
CA SER A 188 0.55 6.85 1.52
C SER A 188 -0.39 7.34 2.59
N ILE A 189 -0.56 8.65 2.71
CA ILE A 189 -1.32 9.30 3.77
C ILE A 189 -2.40 10.18 3.13
N GLN A 190 -3.61 10.12 3.67
CA GLN A 190 -4.77 10.90 3.28
C GLN A 190 -5.43 11.49 4.53
N VAL A 191 -5.94 12.72 4.41
CA VAL A 191 -6.66 13.40 5.48
C VAL A 191 -8.07 13.71 5.02
N GLU A 192 -9.06 13.36 5.84
CA GLU A 192 -10.48 13.57 5.57
C GLU A 192 -11.17 14.31 6.72
N ARG A 193 -12.30 14.97 6.41
CA ARG A 193 -13.21 15.54 7.43
C ARG A 193 -14.01 14.39 8.04
N GLU A 194 -13.99 14.27 9.37
CA GLU A 194 -14.81 13.28 10.04
C GLU A 194 -16.30 13.65 9.93
N ALA A 195 -17.13 12.76 9.39
CA ALA A 195 -18.55 13.03 9.11
C ALA A 195 -19.35 13.43 10.36
N SER A 196 -18.92 12.98 11.54
CA SER A 196 -19.64 13.17 12.83
C SER A 196 -19.32 14.50 13.52
N ARG A 197 -18.18 15.15 13.26
CA ARG A 197 -17.75 16.39 13.91
C ARG A 197 -16.99 17.27 12.92
N ARG A 198 -17.54 18.46 12.61
CA ARG A 198 -17.00 19.35 11.57
C ARG A 198 -15.58 19.87 11.85
N ASP A 199 -15.14 19.83 13.10
CA ASP A 199 -13.86 20.37 13.55
C ASP A 199 -12.79 19.29 13.77
N THR A 200 -13.11 18.01 13.53
CA THR A 200 -12.15 16.92 13.66
C THR A 200 -11.77 16.31 12.32
N LEU A 201 -10.50 15.95 12.22
CA LEU A 201 -9.94 15.31 11.04
C LEU A 201 -9.77 13.81 11.30
N GLN A 202 -9.69 13.08 10.20
CA GLN A 202 -9.30 11.68 10.18
C GLN A 202 -8.05 11.54 9.31
N LEU A 203 -6.98 10.96 9.87
CA LEU A 203 -5.77 10.60 9.13
C LEU A 203 -5.87 9.12 8.79
N ILE A 204 -5.83 8.81 7.50
CA ILE A 204 -5.81 7.45 6.98
C ILE A 204 -4.45 7.26 6.34
N GLY A 205 -3.73 6.24 6.76
CA GLY A 205 -2.46 5.87 6.16
C GLY A 205 -2.44 4.42 5.71
N PHE A 206 -1.75 4.18 4.62
CA PHE A 206 -1.53 2.88 4.02
C PHE A 206 -0.03 2.65 3.85
N VAL A 207 0.45 1.52 4.35
CA VAL A 207 1.86 1.15 4.39
C VAL A 207 2.08 -0.10 3.57
N THR A 208 3.03 -0.05 2.64
CA THR A 208 3.49 -1.20 1.89
C THR A 208 4.99 -1.37 2.03
N ARG A 209 5.46 -2.60 1.93
CA ARG A 209 6.87 -2.94 1.97
C ARG A 209 7.23 -3.78 0.76
N GLN A 210 8.31 -3.42 0.08
CA GLN A 210 8.76 -4.14 -1.11
C GLN A 210 9.15 -5.57 -0.72
N HIS A 211 8.66 -6.56 -1.48
CA HIS A 211 8.96 -7.99 -1.31
C HIS A 211 8.42 -8.64 -0.01
N GLU A 212 7.53 -7.97 0.72
CA GLU A 212 6.81 -8.55 1.86
C GLU A 212 5.29 -8.47 1.66
N ALA A 213 4.56 -9.45 2.18
CA ALA A 213 3.10 -9.47 2.15
C ALA A 213 2.54 -8.49 3.20
N LEU A 214 1.39 -7.86 2.93
CA LEU A 214 0.78 -6.87 3.83
C LEU A 214 0.55 -7.41 5.26
N GLN A 215 0.31 -8.71 5.40
CA GLN A 215 0.13 -9.34 6.72
C GLN A 215 1.42 -9.31 7.58
N SER A 216 2.62 -9.17 6.99
CA SER A 216 3.85 -9.04 7.77
C SER A 216 3.92 -7.71 8.53
N LEU A 217 3.18 -6.71 8.06
CA LEU A 217 3.11 -5.38 8.67
C LEU A 217 2.05 -5.31 9.77
N GLN A 218 1.15 -6.30 9.85
CA GLN A 218 0.09 -6.33 10.85
C GLN A 218 0.67 -6.27 12.27
N GLY A 219 0.09 -5.41 13.11
CA GLY A 219 0.53 -5.23 14.49
C GLY A 219 1.75 -4.31 14.65
N THR A 220 2.30 -3.77 13.55
CA THR A 220 3.33 -2.71 13.64
C THR A 220 2.71 -1.48 14.31
N GLN A 221 3.39 -0.96 15.32
CA GLN A 221 2.92 0.20 16.07
C GLN A 221 3.21 1.48 15.30
N VAL A 222 2.18 2.30 15.12
CA VAL A 222 2.23 3.62 14.49
C VAL A 222 1.90 4.68 15.52
N GLN A 223 2.76 5.68 15.66
CA GLN A 223 2.58 6.79 16.57
C GLN A 223 2.45 8.10 15.81
N LEU A 224 1.48 8.92 16.18
CA LEU A 224 1.30 10.27 15.69
C LEU A 224 1.58 11.25 16.84
N ILE A 225 2.71 11.94 16.75
CA ILE A 225 3.24 12.81 17.80
C ILE A 225 3.03 14.27 17.39
N PRO A 226 2.21 15.05 18.10
CA PRO A 226 2.05 16.47 17.82
C PRO A 226 3.37 17.22 18.07
N GLN A 227 3.77 18.07 17.12
CA GLN A 227 4.99 18.88 17.21
C GLN A 227 4.74 20.26 17.84
N ASP A 228 3.49 20.59 18.18
CA ASP A 228 3.15 21.85 18.83
C ASP A 228 3.63 21.87 20.29
N VAL A 229 4.37 22.91 20.65
CA VAL A 229 5.09 23.11 21.91
C VAL A 229 4.16 23.57 23.04
N SER A 230 2.91 23.92 22.73
CA SER A 230 2.04 24.66 23.64
C SER A 230 1.27 23.79 24.65
N HIS A 231 1.09 22.50 24.34
CA HIS A 231 0.53 21.52 25.27
C HIS A 231 1.20 20.18 24.99
N ALA A 232 1.66 19.48 26.02
CA ALA A 232 2.11 18.09 25.94
C ALA A 232 0.92 17.19 25.54
N ALA A 233 0.55 17.24 24.27
CA ALA A 233 -0.49 16.43 23.71
C ALA A 233 0.06 15.01 23.60
N MET A 234 -0.69 14.07 24.19
CA MET A 234 -0.31 12.67 24.20
C MET A 234 -0.15 12.17 22.76
N PRO A 235 0.88 11.35 22.47
CA PRO A 235 1.00 10.74 21.16
C PRO A 235 -0.18 9.81 20.92
N PHE A 236 -0.80 9.89 19.75
CA PHE A 236 -1.79 8.90 19.35
C PHE A 236 -1.04 7.63 18.96
N THR A 237 -1.52 6.47 19.43
CA THR A 237 -0.93 5.17 19.10
C THR A 237 -1.98 4.30 18.43
N GLN A 238 -1.65 3.76 17.27
CA GLN A 238 -2.47 2.84 16.50
C GLN A 238 -1.59 1.67 16.01
N HIS A 239 -2.21 0.59 15.56
CA HIS A 239 -1.50 -0.52 14.92
C HIS A 239 -1.94 -0.66 13.47
N ILE A 240 -1.02 -1.13 12.63
CA ILE A 240 -1.32 -1.49 11.24
C ILE A 240 -2.22 -2.74 11.22
N ASP A 241 -3.30 -2.69 10.44
CA ASP A 241 -4.23 -3.80 10.25
C ASP A 241 -3.69 -4.86 9.24
N GLU A 242 -4.49 -5.89 8.97
CA GLU A 242 -4.15 -6.98 8.02
C GLU A 242 -3.96 -6.50 6.58
N LEU A 243 -4.51 -5.32 6.27
CA LEU A 243 -4.49 -4.71 4.95
C LEU A 243 -3.42 -3.64 4.83
N GLY A 244 -2.60 -3.41 5.87
CA GLY A 244 -1.56 -2.37 5.83
C GLY A 244 -2.07 -0.96 6.17
N ASN A 245 -3.30 -0.80 6.64
CA ASN A 245 -3.86 0.50 6.99
C ASN A 245 -3.70 0.85 8.47
N PHE A 246 -3.65 2.14 8.75
CA PHE A 246 -3.82 2.71 10.07
C PHE A 246 -4.71 3.95 9.99
N VAL A 247 -5.52 4.18 11.02
CA VAL A 247 -6.48 5.27 11.05
C VAL A 247 -6.40 5.99 12.39
N PHE A 248 -6.22 7.31 12.36
CA PHE A 248 -6.35 8.18 13.53
C PHE A 248 -7.58 9.06 13.35
N SER A 249 -8.57 8.89 14.23
CA SER A 249 -9.78 9.72 14.27
C SER A 249 -9.66 10.84 15.28
N SER A 250 -10.49 11.87 15.16
CA SER A 250 -10.55 12.98 16.11
C SER A 250 -9.23 13.75 16.28
N ILE A 251 -8.42 13.87 15.22
CA ILE A 251 -7.18 14.65 15.25
C ILE A 251 -7.47 16.12 14.96
N ALA A 252 -6.75 17.00 15.65
CA ALA A 252 -6.83 18.44 15.43
C ALA A 252 -5.94 18.86 14.25
N PRO A 253 -6.24 19.98 13.57
CA PRO A 253 -5.34 20.51 12.56
C PRO A 253 -4.04 21.02 13.21
N ALA A 254 -2.90 20.36 12.94
CA ALA A 254 -1.59 20.70 13.48
C ALA A 254 -0.46 20.03 12.67
N THR A 255 0.79 20.35 12.99
CA THR A 255 1.95 19.60 12.47
C THR A 255 2.27 18.44 13.40
N TYR A 256 2.38 17.26 12.82
CA TYR A 256 2.68 16.01 13.52
C TYR A 256 3.98 15.39 12.99
N ALA A 257 4.61 14.57 13.82
CA ALA A 257 5.56 13.56 13.39
C ALA A 257 4.88 12.19 13.42
N LEU A 258 5.00 11.42 12.34
CA LEU A 258 4.49 10.05 12.28
C LEU A 258 5.66 9.08 12.41
N GLU A 259 5.60 8.16 13.37
CA GLU A 259 6.63 7.16 13.62
C GLU A 259 6.06 5.74 13.47
N LEU A 260 6.69 4.91 12.64
CA LEU A 260 6.37 3.50 12.47
C LEU A 260 7.47 2.66 13.11
N GLN A 261 7.12 1.87 14.11
CA GLN A 261 8.06 1.08 14.90
C GLN A 261 8.18 -0.33 14.35
N PHE A 262 9.23 -0.57 13.57
CA PHE A 262 9.61 -1.91 13.10
C PHE A 262 10.56 -2.59 14.11
N PRO A 263 10.74 -3.92 14.06
CA PRO A 263 11.61 -4.63 15.00
C PRO A 263 13.08 -4.19 14.98
N TRP A 264 13.57 -3.64 13.86
CA TRP A 264 14.98 -3.25 13.68
C TRP A 264 15.18 -1.79 13.24
N SER A 265 14.11 -1.04 13.02
CA SER A 265 14.16 0.35 12.56
C SER A 265 12.92 1.12 12.98
N THR A 266 13.03 2.45 12.99
CA THR A 266 11.89 3.34 13.17
C THR A 266 11.83 4.26 11.98
N ILE A 267 10.75 4.19 11.21
CA ILE A 267 10.53 5.09 10.08
C ILE A 267 9.80 6.32 10.57
N VAL A 268 10.34 7.51 10.30
CA VAL A 268 9.78 8.77 10.79
C VAL A 268 9.48 9.73 9.65
N VAL A 269 8.24 10.21 9.60
CA VAL A 269 7.81 11.38 8.83
C VAL A 269 7.83 12.58 9.78
N ASP A 270 8.87 13.41 9.69
CA ASP A 270 9.18 14.43 10.71
C ASP A 270 8.25 15.66 10.66
N GLN A 271 7.77 16.04 9.47
CA GLN A 271 6.97 17.24 9.23
C GLN A 271 5.71 16.89 8.44
N LEU A 272 4.70 16.37 9.13
CA LEU A 272 3.38 16.06 8.56
C LEU A 272 2.37 17.14 8.97
N PRO A 273 2.21 18.22 8.19
CA PRO A 273 1.16 19.21 8.45
C PRO A 273 -0.19 18.59 8.09
N VAL A 274 -0.98 18.28 9.11
CA VAL A 274 -2.35 17.79 8.99
C VAL A 274 -3.26 19.01 9.03
N THR A 275 -3.50 19.60 7.87
CA THR A 275 -4.48 20.69 7.69
C THR A 275 -5.40 20.31 6.55
N LEU A 276 -6.69 20.65 6.69
CA LEU A 276 -7.60 20.63 5.56
C LEU A 276 -7.35 21.88 4.72
N GLN A 277 -7.19 21.69 3.42
CA GLN A 277 -7.21 22.76 2.46
C GLN A 277 -8.67 22.87 1.97
N ASP A 278 -9.30 24.02 2.19
CA ASP A 278 -10.63 24.36 1.65
C ASP A 278 -10.58 24.55 0.12
#